data_AF-A0A660UUD4-F1
#
_entry.id   AF-A0A660UUD4-F1
#
_cell.length_a   1.000
_cell.length_b   1.000
_cell.length_c   1.000
_cell.angle_alpha   90.00
_cell.angle_beta   90.00
_cell.angle_gamma   90.00
#
_symmetry.space_group_name_H-M   'P 1'
#
loop_
_entity.id
_entity.type
_entity.pdbx_description
1 polymer ?
#
loop_
_entity_poly.entity_id
_entity_poly.type
_entity_poly.pdbx_seq_one_letter_code
_entity_poly.pdbx_strand_id
1 'polypeptide(L)'
;MLCVGGLVIAVGRLMTLQTFQAKKARQELVEMRKKPLRQRPTVRGKILDRNGRPLAIDSPSFFLHINYQLTRYRDPRWRQARILRSLTKDKTRAETERELYEEEWKEDIEDLEQSIDLAWQLADVSREEIEENVKRINDQIWEQSRFVWWKRRNQDKTWQQYRAKRESILVTDIVAVDLAEMYRTYPLVELKTPQDLQRAQIELLHMTHLQIKSEAKRDYPYDSAACQLIGWVAPWRDSEAEIFKDDAYMSYLSGEVVGKFGLEKVYEPVLRGRRGAVRYDIEGNLLERIKPEYGRDVRLTIDIDLQQKIEAMLATNTIEDKLSAAVVLEVANNDILAMASIPVFDLNTIRQKYKAVSSNPNKPLIHRALQKNYPPGSVAKPLILVAGLEEKKITPHEVISCGHQPPSKSWPRCISQWKYPPPHDVRWAGEGGNNGRNAIRGSCNIYFSRLANRLDARDLQKWLFKFGYGQNILPVFMPEDISENKAAGRSIRQLCGSIIFGAQEKSYTDFSEVNEIPADKMSEKRYWGIGQGNLRVTVLQTANALSAISRGGIYKQPRLIDAAGDSINQPEEHSLGLSRRTLDTVRDGMWAVANENGGTA
;
A
#
# COMPACT_ATOMS: atom_id res chain seq x y z
N MET A 1 46.70 -67.57 -27.15
CA MET A 1 46.11 -66.28 -27.58
C MET A 1 44.93 -65.82 -26.73
N LEU A 2 44.08 -66.71 -26.21
CA LEU A 2 42.88 -66.34 -25.41
C LEU A 2 43.19 -65.57 -24.10
N CYS A 3 44.27 -65.88 -23.40
CA CYS A 3 44.64 -65.18 -22.15
C CYS A 3 45.10 -63.73 -22.35
N VAL A 4 45.74 -63.41 -23.49
CA VAL A 4 46.21 -62.04 -23.80
C VAL A 4 45.03 -61.15 -24.18
N GLY A 5 44.06 -61.67 -24.95
CA GLY A 5 42.83 -60.94 -25.27
C GLY A 5 42.00 -60.61 -24.02
N GLY A 6 41.88 -61.55 -23.07
CA GLY A 6 41.22 -61.31 -21.80
C GLY A 6 41.90 -60.23 -20.95
N LEU A 7 43.23 -60.23 -20.90
CA LEU A 7 44.00 -59.22 -20.15
C LEU A 7 43.85 -57.82 -20.76
N VAL A 8 43.89 -57.69 -22.09
CA VAL A 8 43.71 -56.40 -22.79
C VAL A 8 42.31 -55.84 -22.57
N ILE A 9 41.27 -56.69 -22.56
CA ILE A 9 39.90 -56.26 -22.23
C ILE A 9 39.81 -55.80 -20.78
N ALA A 10 40.42 -56.54 -19.85
CA ALA A 10 40.43 -56.18 -18.43
C ALA A 10 41.16 -54.86 -18.18
N VAL A 11 42.34 -54.65 -18.77
CA VAL A 11 43.11 -53.41 -18.67
C VAL A 11 42.40 -52.25 -19.36
N GLY A 12 41.81 -52.47 -20.53
CA GLY A 12 41.01 -51.47 -21.24
C GLY A 12 39.79 -51.04 -20.42
N ARG A 13 39.12 -51.99 -19.75
CA ARG A 13 37.99 -51.73 -18.86
C ARG A 13 38.42 -51.03 -17.56
N LEU A 14 39.57 -51.41 -17.00
CA LEU A 14 40.17 -50.74 -15.86
C LEU A 14 40.53 -49.29 -16.18
N MET A 15 41.11 -49.03 -17.36
CA MET A 15 41.40 -47.68 -17.84
C MET A 15 40.13 -46.86 -18.02
N THR A 16 39.04 -47.43 -18.57
CA THR A 16 37.76 -46.71 -18.71
C THR A 16 37.14 -46.40 -17.34
N LEU A 17 37.23 -47.33 -16.38
CA LEU A 17 36.81 -47.10 -14.99
C LEU A 17 37.63 -45.99 -14.31
N GLN A 18 38.96 -46.03 -14.47
CA GLN A 18 39.87 -45.09 -13.80
C GLN A 18 39.96 -43.70 -14.44
N THR A 19 39.60 -43.54 -15.72
CA THR A 19 39.72 -42.24 -16.42
C THR A 19 38.37 -41.56 -16.61
N PHE A 20 37.40 -42.25 -17.24
CA PHE A 20 36.11 -41.67 -17.56
C PHE A 20 35.12 -41.77 -16.40
N GLN A 21 34.97 -42.95 -15.79
CA GLN A 21 34.05 -43.11 -14.67
C GLN A 21 34.58 -42.44 -13.39
N ALA A 22 35.88 -42.46 -13.13
CA ALA A 22 36.45 -41.75 -11.99
C ALA A 22 36.27 -40.23 -12.08
N LYS A 23 36.38 -39.63 -13.27
CA LYS A 23 36.14 -38.20 -13.47
C LYS A 23 34.67 -37.84 -13.24
N LYS A 24 33.75 -38.66 -13.77
CA LYS A 24 32.31 -38.52 -13.54
C LYS A 24 31.93 -38.71 -12.07
N ALA A 25 32.44 -39.76 -11.42
CA ALA A 25 32.22 -40.03 -10.00
C ALA A 25 32.82 -38.94 -9.11
N ARG A 26 33.97 -38.36 -9.46
CA ARG A 26 34.53 -37.19 -8.76
C ARG A 26 33.65 -35.95 -8.92
N GLN A 27 33.10 -35.71 -10.11
CA GLN A 27 32.15 -34.60 -10.31
C GLN A 27 30.86 -34.82 -9.53
N GLU A 28 30.31 -36.02 -9.54
CA GLU A 28 29.14 -36.40 -8.75
C GLU A 28 29.41 -36.28 -7.24
N LEU A 29 30.59 -36.69 -6.77
CA LEU A 29 31.01 -36.48 -5.38
C LEU A 29 31.12 -35.00 -5.06
N VAL A 30 31.76 -34.18 -5.91
CA VAL A 30 31.83 -32.73 -5.72
C VAL A 30 30.45 -32.10 -5.65
N GLU A 31 29.49 -32.52 -6.49
CA GLU A 31 28.11 -32.05 -6.42
C GLU A 31 27.39 -32.54 -5.16
N MET A 32 27.56 -33.80 -4.76
CA MET A 32 27.01 -34.35 -3.51
C MET A 32 27.57 -33.67 -2.25
N ARG A 33 28.77 -33.08 -2.33
CA ARG A 33 29.35 -32.29 -1.24
C ARG A 33 28.77 -30.88 -1.13
N LYS A 34 28.04 -30.38 -2.12
CA LYS A 34 27.45 -29.03 -2.07
C LYS A 34 26.15 -29.06 -1.28
N LYS A 35 26.06 -28.24 -0.23
CA LYS A 35 24.77 -27.95 0.41
C LYS A 35 23.88 -27.14 -0.55
N PRO A 36 22.54 -27.22 -0.44
CA PRO A 36 21.65 -26.38 -1.21
C PRO A 36 21.93 -24.90 -0.98
N LEU A 37 21.72 -24.09 -2.01
CA LEU A 37 21.89 -22.64 -1.96
C LEU A 37 20.94 -22.06 -0.90
N ARG A 38 21.49 -21.41 0.12
CA ARG A 38 20.73 -20.76 1.18
C ARG A 38 20.52 -19.29 0.84
N GLN A 39 19.29 -18.97 0.44
CA GLN A 39 18.87 -17.59 0.21
C GLN A 39 18.73 -16.82 1.53
N ARG A 40 19.02 -15.52 1.50
CA ARG A 40 18.81 -14.59 2.63
C ARG A 40 17.52 -13.79 2.44
N PRO A 41 16.90 -13.25 3.50
CA PRO A 41 15.80 -12.31 3.35
C PRO A 41 16.22 -11.06 2.58
N THR A 42 15.25 -10.43 1.92
CA THR A 42 15.40 -9.08 1.34
C THR A 42 15.48 -8.03 2.46
N VAL A 43 16.15 -6.90 2.18
CA VAL A 43 16.15 -5.73 3.07
C VAL A 43 15.36 -4.64 2.37
N ARG A 44 14.24 -4.24 2.95
CA ARG A 44 13.33 -3.29 2.31
C ARG A 44 13.81 -1.85 2.52
N GLY A 45 13.69 -1.03 1.47
CA GLY A 45 13.92 0.40 1.51
C GLY A 45 12.90 1.12 2.38
N LYS A 46 13.25 2.34 2.81
CA LYS A 46 12.42 3.20 3.65
C LYS A 46 11.48 4.04 2.79
N ILE A 47 10.36 4.45 3.39
CA ILE A 47 9.58 5.58 2.86
C ILE A 47 9.91 6.77 3.76
N LEU A 48 10.35 7.88 3.18
CA LEU A 48 10.83 9.05 3.90
C LEU A 48 9.95 10.27 3.62
N ASP A 49 9.80 11.15 4.59
CA ASP A 49 9.20 12.47 4.39
C ASP A 49 10.20 13.41 3.65
N ARG A 50 9.76 14.64 3.36
CA ARG A 50 10.59 15.63 2.66
C ARG A 50 11.85 16.05 3.41
N ASN A 51 11.94 15.78 4.71
CA ASN A 51 13.07 16.09 5.58
C ASN A 51 13.93 14.85 5.89
N GLY A 52 13.63 13.70 5.27
CA GLY A 52 14.37 12.45 5.47
C GLY A 52 13.94 11.65 6.70
N ARG A 53 12.82 11.99 7.34
CA ARG A 53 12.27 11.25 8.48
C ARG A 53 11.55 9.99 8.00
N PRO A 54 11.75 8.83 8.65
CA PRO A 54 11.14 7.58 8.23
C PRO A 54 9.63 7.55 8.50
N LEU A 55 8.85 7.43 7.44
CA LEU A 55 7.41 7.18 7.46
C LEU A 55 7.08 5.68 7.46
N ALA A 56 7.97 4.87 6.86
CA ALA A 56 7.96 3.42 6.94
C ALA A 56 9.39 2.90 6.93
N ILE A 57 9.72 1.98 7.84
CA ILE A 57 11.07 1.44 8.02
C ILE A 57 11.01 -0.03 8.45
N ASP A 58 12.01 -0.81 8.09
CA ASP A 58 12.20 -2.14 8.66
C ASP A 58 12.94 -1.98 10.01
N SER A 59 12.25 -2.33 11.09
CA SER A 59 12.82 -2.39 12.43
C SER A 59 13.15 -3.83 12.80
N PRO A 60 14.30 -4.10 13.45
CA PRO A 60 14.59 -5.43 13.95
C PRO A 60 13.60 -5.77 15.07
N SER A 61 12.87 -6.86 14.90
CA SER A 61 12.05 -7.45 15.95
C SER A 61 12.68 -8.78 16.38
N PHE A 62 12.66 -9.07 17.66
CA PHE A 62 13.26 -10.27 18.22
C PHE A 62 12.16 -11.19 18.73
N PHE A 63 12.20 -12.43 18.29
CA PHE A 63 11.24 -13.45 18.69
C PHE A 63 11.96 -14.54 19.48
N LEU A 64 11.29 -14.99 20.53
CA LEU A 64 11.61 -16.27 21.13
C LEU A 64 11.01 -17.36 20.23
N HIS A 65 11.84 -18.23 19.68
CA HIS A 65 11.41 -19.36 18.88
C HIS A 65 11.52 -20.66 19.68
N ILE A 66 10.56 -21.55 19.48
CA ILE A 66 10.54 -22.89 20.07
C ILE A 66 10.66 -23.99 19.02
N ASN A 67 11.36 -25.06 19.34
CA ASN A 67 11.51 -26.22 18.47
C ASN A 67 10.20 -27.02 18.38
N TYR A 68 9.75 -27.35 17.16
CA TYR A 68 8.57 -28.20 16.95
C TYR A 68 8.70 -29.59 17.60
N GLN A 69 9.92 -30.14 17.68
CA GLN A 69 10.18 -31.42 18.34
C GLN A 69 9.70 -31.42 19.80
N LEU A 70 9.71 -30.26 20.45
CA LEU A 70 9.22 -30.09 21.81
C LEU A 70 7.71 -29.80 21.83
N THR A 71 7.22 -28.89 20.97
CA THR A 71 5.79 -28.50 21.00
C THR A 71 4.85 -29.65 20.65
N ARG A 72 5.28 -30.62 19.84
CA ARG A 72 4.43 -31.74 19.39
C ARG A 72 3.90 -32.63 20.53
N TYR A 73 4.58 -32.67 21.68
CA TYR A 73 4.15 -33.48 22.82
C TYR A 73 2.84 -32.98 23.44
N ARG A 74 2.49 -31.71 23.20
CA ARG A 74 1.20 -31.12 23.58
C ARG A 74 0.13 -31.26 22.49
N ASP A 75 0.45 -31.85 21.33
CA ASP A 75 -0.53 -32.14 20.27
C ASP A 75 -1.23 -33.50 20.54
N PRO A 76 -2.54 -33.51 20.86
CA PRO A 76 -3.26 -34.74 21.15
C PRO A 76 -3.32 -35.68 19.94
N ARG A 77 -3.25 -35.16 18.71
CA ARG A 77 -3.29 -35.97 17.48
C ARG A 77 -1.99 -36.72 17.28
N TRP A 78 -0.86 -36.05 17.55
CA TRP A 78 0.46 -36.68 17.51
C TRP A 78 0.57 -37.77 18.57
N ARG A 79 0.14 -37.47 19.79
CA ARG A 79 0.06 -38.41 20.90
C ARG A 79 -0.76 -39.66 20.55
N GLN A 80 -1.97 -39.46 20.03
CA GLN A 80 -2.85 -40.55 19.61
C GLN A 80 -2.21 -41.42 18.53
N ALA A 81 -1.60 -40.82 17.50
CA ALA A 81 -0.95 -41.55 16.43
C ALA A 81 0.25 -42.37 16.91
N ARG A 82 1.03 -41.86 17.87
CA ARG A 82 2.17 -42.57 18.45
C ARG A 82 1.74 -43.78 19.28
N ILE A 83 0.68 -43.64 20.07
CA ILE A 83 0.07 -44.76 20.80
C ILE A 83 -0.42 -45.82 19.82
N LEU A 84 -1.19 -45.44 18.80
CA LEU A 84 -1.72 -46.38 17.81
C LEU A 84 -0.64 -47.16 17.04
N ARG A 85 0.53 -46.55 16.81
CA ARG A 85 1.68 -47.21 16.17
C ARG A 85 2.43 -48.17 17.08
N SER A 86 2.35 -47.94 18.39
CA SER A 86 3.09 -48.70 19.41
C SER A 86 2.26 -49.85 20.00
N LEU A 87 0.95 -49.85 19.73
CA LEU A 87 0.05 -50.96 20.09
C LEU A 87 0.51 -52.26 19.42
N THR A 88 0.84 -53.24 20.25
CA THR A 88 1.02 -54.64 19.86
C THR A 88 -0.24 -55.44 20.22
N LYS A 89 -0.33 -56.70 19.78
CA LYS A 89 -1.51 -57.56 20.09
C LYS A 89 -1.74 -57.73 21.59
N ASP A 90 -0.70 -57.58 22.40
CA ASP A 90 -0.70 -57.92 23.82
C ASP A 90 -0.74 -56.70 24.76
N LYS A 91 -0.67 -55.47 24.23
CA LYS A 91 -0.70 -54.24 25.03
C LYS A 91 -2.02 -53.49 24.84
N THR A 92 -2.63 -53.07 25.94
CA THR A 92 -3.78 -52.15 25.89
C THR A 92 -3.32 -50.72 25.58
N ARG A 93 -4.27 -49.88 25.12
CA ARG A 93 -4.03 -48.46 24.88
C ARG A 93 -3.55 -47.73 26.14
N ALA A 94 -4.14 -48.05 27.30
CA ALA A 94 -3.83 -47.40 28.56
C ALA A 94 -2.43 -47.77 29.08
N GLU A 95 -2.00 -49.02 28.91
CA GLU A 95 -0.65 -49.47 29.27
C GLU A 95 0.40 -48.80 28.39
N THR A 96 0.20 -48.82 27.06
CA THR A 96 1.10 -48.17 26.10
C THR A 96 1.23 -46.67 26.35
N GLU A 97 0.13 -46.02 26.74
CA GLU A 97 0.11 -44.60 27.06
C GLU A 97 0.88 -44.26 28.34
N ARG A 98 0.82 -45.12 29.36
CA ARG A 98 1.62 -44.94 30.59
C ARG A 98 3.11 -45.13 30.31
N GLU A 99 3.48 -46.20 29.61
CA GLU A 99 4.88 -46.48 29.27
C GLU A 99 5.50 -45.33 28.45
N LEU A 100 4.84 -44.88 27.38
CA LEU A 100 5.35 -43.75 26.56
C LEU A 100 5.47 -42.46 27.37
N TYR A 101 4.56 -42.22 28.30
CA TYR A 101 4.64 -41.05 29.19
C TYR A 101 5.82 -41.16 30.15
N GLU A 102 5.99 -42.30 30.82
CA GLU A 102 7.04 -42.52 31.82
C GLU A 102 8.45 -42.65 31.22
N GLU A 103 8.59 -43.25 30.04
CA GLU A 103 9.89 -43.55 29.41
C GLU A 103 10.35 -42.48 28.40
N GLU A 104 9.43 -41.86 27.65
CA GLU A 104 9.79 -40.96 26.54
C GLU A 104 9.34 -39.50 26.72
N TRP A 105 8.12 -39.25 27.24
CA TRP A 105 7.51 -37.91 27.15
C TRP A 105 7.63 -37.06 28.39
N LYS A 106 7.86 -37.65 29.58
CA LYS A 106 7.84 -36.90 30.83
C LYS A 106 8.85 -35.75 30.84
N GLU A 107 10.10 -36.04 30.49
CA GLU A 107 11.17 -35.03 30.44
C GLU A 107 10.86 -33.96 29.38
N ASP A 108 10.46 -34.35 28.17
CA ASP A 108 10.11 -33.42 27.08
C ASP A 108 8.89 -32.53 27.42
N ILE A 109 7.90 -33.05 28.14
CA ILE A 109 6.75 -32.26 28.59
C ILE A 109 7.17 -31.26 29.68
N GLU A 110 8.01 -31.68 30.62
CA GLU A 110 8.58 -30.79 31.63
C GLU A 110 9.40 -29.66 30.99
N ASP A 111 10.23 -29.97 30.00
CA ASP A 111 10.99 -28.98 29.22
C ASP A 111 10.08 -28.02 28.43
N LEU A 112 8.96 -28.53 27.89
CA LEU A 112 7.96 -27.71 27.22
C LEU A 112 7.28 -26.72 28.19
N GLU A 113 6.86 -27.20 29.37
CA GLU A 113 6.24 -26.32 30.36
C GLU A 113 7.22 -25.26 30.88
N GLN A 114 8.47 -25.64 31.15
CA GLN A 114 9.51 -24.67 31.51
C GLN A 114 9.73 -23.63 30.40
N SER A 115 9.70 -24.05 29.14
CA SER A 115 9.83 -23.15 27.99
C SER A 115 8.64 -22.19 27.88
N ILE A 116 7.41 -22.65 28.15
CA ILE A 116 6.20 -21.83 28.18
C ILE A 116 6.24 -20.85 29.35
N ASP A 117 6.65 -21.30 30.54
CA ASP A 117 6.78 -20.46 31.73
C ASP A 117 7.82 -19.36 31.53
N LEU A 118 8.97 -19.68 30.95
CA LEU A 118 9.98 -18.69 30.63
C LEU A 118 9.45 -17.68 29.59
N ALA A 119 8.79 -18.15 28.53
CA ALA A 119 8.19 -17.28 27.53
C ALA A 119 7.15 -16.33 28.16
N TRP A 120 6.34 -16.84 29.10
CA TRP A 120 5.35 -16.06 29.84
C TRP A 120 5.98 -15.02 30.77
N GLN A 121 7.12 -15.35 31.40
CA GLN A 121 7.85 -14.40 32.25
C GLN A 121 8.60 -13.30 31.48
N LEU A 122 8.95 -13.58 30.23
CA LEU A 122 9.74 -12.68 29.37
C LEU A 122 8.89 -11.80 28.46
N ALA A 123 7.69 -12.24 28.11
CA ALA A 123 6.84 -11.53 27.16
C ALA A 123 5.59 -10.96 27.83
N ASP A 124 5.25 -9.73 27.44
CA ASP A 124 4.01 -9.05 27.83
C ASP A 124 2.80 -9.60 27.04
N VAL A 125 2.49 -10.88 27.28
CA VAL A 125 1.36 -11.65 26.74
C VAL A 125 0.85 -12.65 27.77
N SER A 126 -0.40 -13.10 27.64
CA SER A 126 -0.97 -14.08 28.57
C SER A 126 -0.43 -15.49 28.30
N ARG A 127 -0.43 -16.37 29.31
CA ARG A 127 -0.04 -17.77 29.14
C ARG A 127 -0.92 -18.46 28.10
N GLU A 128 -2.20 -18.14 28.06
CA GLU A 128 -3.16 -18.69 27.10
C GLU A 128 -2.77 -18.34 25.65
N GLU A 129 -2.30 -17.11 25.39
CA GLU A 129 -1.84 -16.71 24.05
C GLU A 129 -0.60 -17.51 23.61
N ILE A 130 0.31 -17.82 24.55
CA ILE A 130 1.49 -18.65 24.29
C ILE A 130 1.07 -20.08 23.95
N GLU A 131 0.13 -20.65 24.71
CA GLU A 131 -0.41 -21.98 24.46
C GLU A 131 -1.17 -22.05 23.13
N GLU A 132 -1.90 -21.00 22.75
CA GLU A 132 -2.50 -20.87 21.42
C GLU A 132 -1.45 -20.81 20.31
N ASN A 133 -0.32 -20.13 20.53
CA ASN A 133 0.81 -20.13 19.58
C ASN A 133 1.43 -21.52 19.44
N VAL A 134 1.65 -22.25 20.53
CA VAL A 134 2.09 -23.66 20.51
C VAL A 134 1.12 -24.51 19.69
N LYS A 135 -0.18 -24.37 19.94
CA LYS A 135 -1.22 -25.07 19.18
C LYS A 135 -1.18 -24.71 17.69
N ARG A 136 -1.01 -23.43 17.35
CA ARG A 136 -0.93 -22.94 15.97
C ARG A 136 0.28 -23.52 15.22
N ILE A 137 1.44 -23.61 15.88
CA ILE A 137 2.65 -24.26 15.34
C ILE A 137 2.33 -25.73 15.03
N ASN A 138 1.76 -26.45 15.99
CA ASN A 138 1.41 -27.85 15.84
C ASN A 138 0.39 -28.08 14.71
N ASP A 139 -0.67 -27.27 14.65
CA ASP A 139 -1.68 -27.30 13.58
C ASP A 139 -1.07 -27.07 12.20
N GLN A 140 -0.14 -26.13 12.07
CA GLN A 140 0.54 -25.84 10.81
C GLN A 140 1.35 -27.05 10.32
N ILE A 141 2.18 -27.64 11.18
CA ILE A 141 3.02 -28.78 10.81
C ILE A 141 2.18 -30.03 10.54
N TRP A 142 1.11 -30.22 11.30
CA TRP A 142 0.15 -31.29 11.08
C TRP A 142 -0.47 -31.22 9.69
N GLU A 143 -0.97 -30.04 9.28
CA GLU A 143 -1.57 -29.85 7.96
C GLU A 143 -0.56 -29.97 6.82
N GLN A 144 0.68 -29.47 7.01
CA GLN A 144 1.76 -29.67 6.04
C GLN A 144 2.09 -31.15 5.86
N SER A 145 2.22 -31.89 6.96
CA SER A 145 2.51 -33.34 6.96
C SER A 145 1.41 -34.11 6.24
N ARG A 146 0.15 -33.78 6.55
CA ARG A 146 -1.03 -34.36 5.91
C ARG A 146 -1.04 -34.11 4.40
N PHE A 147 -0.78 -32.87 3.98
CA PHE A 147 -0.73 -32.51 2.57
C PHE A 147 0.42 -33.23 1.84
N VAL A 148 1.62 -33.26 2.42
CA VAL A 148 2.79 -33.92 1.81
C VAL A 148 2.57 -35.43 1.68
N TRP A 149 2.01 -36.09 2.71
CA TRP A 149 1.64 -37.51 2.63
C TRP A 149 0.70 -37.77 1.44
N TRP A 150 -0.33 -36.93 1.30
CA TRP A 150 -1.32 -37.06 0.24
C TRP A 150 -0.70 -36.81 -1.13
N LYS A 151 0.09 -35.73 -1.29
CA LYS A 151 0.68 -35.33 -2.57
C LYS A 151 1.69 -36.35 -3.08
N ARG A 152 2.50 -36.95 -2.19
CA ARG A 152 3.43 -38.04 -2.53
C ARG A 152 2.71 -39.25 -3.17
N ARG A 153 1.44 -39.49 -2.82
CA ARG A 153 0.61 -40.58 -3.32
C ARG A 153 -0.38 -40.18 -4.42
N ASN A 154 -0.51 -38.89 -4.72
CA ASN A 154 -1.52 -38.33 -5.62
C ASN A 154 -0.94 -37.18 -6.45
N GLN A 155 0.12 -37.46 -7.22
CA GLN A 155 0.93 -36.43 -7.88
C GLN A 155 0.14 -35.55 -8.86
N ASP A 156 -0.91 -36.08 -9.52
CA ASP A 156 -1.71 -35.34 -10.52
C ASP A 156 -3.01 -34.72 -10.00
N LYS A 157 -3.24 -34.77 -8.68
CA LYS A 157 -4.51 -34.31 -8.10
C LYS A 157 -4.46 -32.85 -7.65
N THR A 158 -5.63 -32.20 -7.74
CA THR A 158 -5.81 -30.76 -7.45
C THR A 158 -6.00 -30.49 -5.95
N TRP A 159 -5.80 -29.24 -5.54
CA TRP A 159 -6.05 -28.78 -4.16
C TRP A 159 -7.50 -29.00 -3.70
N GLN A 160 -8.48 -28.96 -4.60
CA GLN A 160 -9.89 -29.24 -4.28
C GLN A 160 -10.09 -30.71 -3.91
N GLN A 161 -9.41 -31.62 -4.60
CA GLN A 161 -9.46 -33.06 -4.32
C GLN A 161 -8.78 -33.41 -3.00
N TYR A 162 -7.70 -32.69 -2.63
CA TYR A 162 -7.11 -32.80 -1.30
C TYR A 162 -8.14 -32.44 -0.22
N ARG A 163 -8.78 -31.27 -0.33
CA ARG A 163 -9.77 -30.80 0.65
C ARG A 163 -10.90 -31.80 0.88
N ALA A 164 -11.39 -32.46 -0.17
CA ALA A 164 -12.46 -33.45 -0.06
C ALA A 164 -12.05 -34.74 0.67
N LYS A 165 -10.76 -35.11 0.64
CA LYS A 165 -10.26 -36.37 1.22
C LYS A 165 -9.40 -36.20 2.46
N ARG A 166 -9.07 -34.97 2.86
CA ARG A 166 -8.11 -34.72 3.93
C ARG A 166 -8.50 -35.34 5.28
N GLU A 167 -9.79 -35.48 5.57
CA GLU A 167 -10.27 -36.05 6.83
C GLU A 167 -10.23 -37.58 6.85
N SER A 168 -10.08 -38.24 5.70
CA SER A 168 -9.96 -39.69 5.60
C SER A 168 -8.53 -40.19 5.73
N ILE A 169 -7.55 -39.29 5.94
CA ILE A 169 -6.14 -39.67 6.06
C ILE A 169 -5.89 -40.09 7.51
N LEU A 170 -5.35 -41.30 7.71
CA LEU A 170 -5.12 -41.83 9.04
C LEU A 170 -4.11 -40.98 9.80
N VAL A 171 -4.35 -40.77 11.10
CA VAL A 171 -3.42 -40.03 11.96
C VAL A 171 -2.05 -40.71 12.04
N THR A 172 -2.03 -42.04 11.99
CA THR A 172 -0.79 -42.84 11.95
C THR A 172 0.00 -42.60 10.67
N ASP A 173 -0.66 -42.32 9.55
CA ASP A 173 0.01 -42.02 8.27
C ASP A 173 0.66 -40.63 8.27
N ILE A 174 0.00 -39.66 8.90
CA ILE A 174 0.49 -38.27 8.99
C ILE A 174 1.79 -38.21 9.79
N VAL A 175 1.86 -38.90 10.94
CA VAL A 175 3.07 -38.94 11.80
C VAL A 175 4.22 -39.75 11.18
N ALA A 176 3.99 -40.49 10.09
CA ALA A 176 5.06 -41.13 9.32
C ALA A 176 5.91 -40.14 8.53
N VAL A 177 5.38 -38.95 8.25
CA VAL A 177 5.98 -38.02 7.33
C VAL A 177 7.11 -37.30 8.04
N ASP A 178 8.32 -37.49 7.53
CA ASP A 178 9.47 -36.69 7.92
C ASP A 178 9.57 -35.44 7.03
N LEU A 179 9.53 -34.27 7.67
CA LEU A 179 9.63 -32.96 7.01
C LEU A 179 10.81 -32.19 7.59
N ALA A 180 11.55 -31.48 6.73
CA ALA A 180 12.62 -30.59 7.18
C ALA A 180 12.08 -29.49 8.11
N GLU A 181 10.82 -29.09 7.93
CA GLU A 181 10.07 -28.17 8.76
C GLU A 181 9.94 -28.63 10.21
N MET A 182 9.91 -29.94 10.49
CA MET A 182 9.79 -30.48 11.85
C MET A 182 11.06 -30.26 12.70
N TYR A 183 12.19 -29.96 12.07
CA TYR A 183 13.46 -29.71 12.76
C TYR A 183 13.81 -28.21 12.85
N ARG A 184 12.83 -27.34 12.56
CA ARG A 184 12.98 -25.89 12.65
C ARG A 184 12.37 -25.36 13.95
N THR A 185 12.81 -24.16 14.31
CA THR A 185 12.22 -23.40 15.41
C THR A 185 11.23 -22.35 14.89
N TYR A 186 10.10 -22.20 15.57
CA TYR A 186 8.97 -21.37 15.17
C TYR A 186 8.73 -20.24 16.17
N PRO A 187 8.31 -19.04 15.72
CA PRO A 187 8.11 -17.90 16.61
C PRO A 187 7.00 -18.21 17.63
N LEU A 188 7.35 -18.12 18.90
CA LEU A 188 6.46 -18.34 20.04
C LEU A 188 5.91 -16.99 20.54
N VAL A 189 6.78 -16.03 20.86
CA VAL A 189 6.43 -14.69 21.35
C VAL A 189 7.42 -13.62 20.87
N GLU A 190 6.94 -12.38 20.68
CA GLU A 190 7.77 -11.20 20.39
C GLU A 190 8.33 -10.63 21.70
N LEU A 191 9.65 -10.39 21.73
CA LEU A 191 10.33 -9.69 22.83
C LEU A 191 10.24 -8.19 22.55
N LYS A 192 9.26 -7.52 23.18
CA LYS A 192 8.90 -6.13 22.85
C LYS A 192 9.94 -5.12 23.30
N THR A 193 10.62 -5.37 24.43
CA THR A 193 11.56 -4.40 25.01
C THR A 193 13.02 -4.87 24.94
N PRO A 194 14.00 -3.94 24.90
CA PRO A 194 15.40 -4.29 25.03
C PRO A 194 15.72 -5.06 26.32
N GLN A 195 14.98 -4.80 27.41
CA GLN A 195 15.11 -5.50 28.68
C GLN A 195 14.68 -6.97 28.56
N ASP A 196 13.56 -7.24 27.88
CA ASP A 196 13.09 -8.62 27.63
C ASP A 196 14.11 -9.39 26.80
N LEU A 197 14.67 -8.74 25.77
CA LEU A 197 15.73 -9.32 24.94
C LEU A 197 16.98 -9.66 25.76
N GLN A 198 17.43 -8.73 26.60
CA GLN A 198 18.61 -8.95 27.43
C GLN A 198 18.38 -10.08 28.44
N ARG A 199 17.22 -10.11 29.09
CA ARG A 199 16.87 -11.17 30.04
C ARG A 199 16.78 -12.52 29.33
N ALA A 200 16.13 -12.57 28.17
CA ALA A 200 16.08 -13.76 27.34
C ALA A 200 17.51 -14.27 27.01
N GLN A 201 18.42 -13.40 26.58
CA GLN A 201 19.80 -13.77 26.24
C GLN A 201 20.55 -14.47 27.38
N ILE A 202 20.25 -14.11 28.63
CA ILE A 202 20.87 -14.71 29.82
C ILE A 202 20.23 -16.07 30.13
N GLU A 203 18.90 -16.13 30.21
CA GLU A 203 18.15 -17.34 30.60
C GLU A 203 18.30 -18.48 29.56
N LEU A 204 18.44 -18.12 28.28
CA LEU A 204 18.60 -19.08 27.19
C LEU A 204 19.98 -19.75 27.10
N LEU A 205 20.99 -19.32 27.87
CA LEU A 205 22.35 -19.88 27.80
C LEU A 205 22.39 -21.39 28.05
N HIS A 206 21.43 -21.92 28.82
CA HIS A 206 21.35 -23.32 29.20
C HIS A 206 20.18 -24.07 28.58
N MET A 207 19.39 -23.43 27.71
CA MET A 207 18.24 -24.06 27.05
C MET A 207 18.54 -24.39 25.59
N THR A 208 18.29 -25.64 25.20
CA THR A 208 18.52 -26.17 23.84
C THR A 208 17.32 -25.98 22.91
N HIS A 209 16.11 -25.87 23.47
CA HIS A 209 14.85 -25.91 22.70
C HIS A 209 14.28 -24.53 22.34
N LEU A 210 14.76 -23.48 23.00
CA LEU A 210 14.41 -22.09 22.71
C LEU A 210 15.57 -21.37 22.04
N GLN A 211 15.25 -20.44 21.14
CA GLN A 211 16.25 -19.62 20.43
C GLN A 211 15.72 -18.22 20.20
N ILE A 212 16.56 -17.21 20.39
CA ILE A 212 16.24 -15.85 19.96
C ILE A 212 16.57 -15.74 18.47
N LYS A 213 15.59 -15.33 17.67
CA LYS A 213 15.80 -14.97 16.27
C LYS A 213 15.36 -13.55 16.00
N SER A 214 16.14 -12.84 15.19
CA SER A 214 15.77 -11.53 14.67
C SER A 214 14.97 -11.70 13.37
N GLU A 215 13.82 -11.06 13.29
CA GLU A 215 13.03 -10.91 12.08
C GLU A 215 12.88 -9.42 11.74
N ALA A 216 12.80 -9.10 10.45
CA ALA A 216 12.52 -7.72 10.02
C ALA A 216 11.01 -7.47 10.10
N LYS A 217 10.60 -6.49 10.91
CA LYS A 217 9.21 -6.05 11.02
C LYS A 217 9.08 -4.69 10.37
N ARG A 218 8.09 -4.54 9.48
CA ARG A 218 7.77 -3.24 8.91
C ARG A 218 7.06 -2.39 9.95
N ASP A 219 7.68 -1.28 10.29
CA ASP A 219 7.26 -0.33 11.32
C ASP A 219 6.88 1.01 10.68
N TYR A 220 5.82 1.63 11.20
CA TYR A 220 5.33 2.94 10.76
C TYR A 220 5.39 3.90 11.95
N PRO A 221 6.48 4.70 12.09
CA PRO A 221 6.73 5.48 13.31
C PRO A 221 5.68 6.53 13.66
N TYR A 222 4.81 6.87 12.72
CA TYR A 222 3.73 7.86 12.87
C TYR A 222 2.33 7.24 12.87
N ASP A 223 2.24 5.92 13.07
CA ASP A 223 1.02 5.11 13.21
C ASP A 223 -0.01 5.29 12.11
N SER A 224 -0.86 6.31 12.25
CA SER A 224 -2.01 6.59 11.38
C SER A 224 -1.81 7.78 10.44
N ALA A 225 -0.73 8.53 10.61
CA ALA A 225 -0.46 9.70 9.79
C ALA A 225 -0.24 9.31 8.32
N ALA A 226 -0.92 10.01 7.40
CA ALA A 226 -0.88 9.72 5.96
C ALA A 226 -1.16 8.24 5.59
N CYS A 227 -1.94 7.51 6.40
CA CYS A 227 -2.09 6.06 6.28
C CYS A 227 -2.66 5.60 4.91
N GLN A 228 -3.55 6.38 4.30
CA GLN A 228 -4.09 6.06 2.97
C GLN A 228 -3.07 6.26 1.85
N LEU A 229 -2.03 7.07 2.07
CA LEU A 229 -0.93 7.28 1.12
C LEU A 229 0.14 6.23 1.29
N ILE A 230 0.70 6.10 2.49
CA ILE A 230 1.81 5.18 2.78
C ILE A 230 1.36 3.74 2.50
N GLY A 231 0.20 3.36 3.03
CA GLY A 231 -0.28 1.98 2.98
C GLY A 231 0.53 1.04 3.85
N TRP A 232 0.28 -0.27 3.72
CA TRP A 232 0.91 -1.28 4.57
C TRP A 232 1.38 -2.50 3.78
N VAL A 233 2.24 -3.31 4.42
CA VAL A 233 2.68 -4.62 3.92
C VAL A 233 1.89 -5.78 4.53
N ALA A 234 1.75 -6.88 3.79
CA ALA A 234 1.09 -8.10 4.26
C ALA A 234 1.80 -9.34 3.70
N PRO A 235 1.56 -10.55 4.25
CA PRO A 235 2.01 -11.78 3.61
C PRO A 235 1.54 -11.86 2.16
N TRP A 236 2.43 -12.27 1.27
CA TRP A 236 2.16 -12.34 -0.17
C TRP A 236 1.14 -13.44 -0.51
N ARG A 237 0.46 -13.28 -1.65
CA ARG A 237 -0.41 -14.28 -2.27
C ARG A 237 0.07 -14.58 -3.69
N ASP A 238 -0.33 -15.72 -4.25
CA ASP A 238 0.10 -16.15 -5.59
C ASP A 238 -0.07 -15.07 -6.67
N SER A 239 -1.20 -14.36 -6.68
CA SER A 239 -1.46 -13.28 -7.64
C SER A 239 -0.43 -12.12 -7.56
N GLU A 240 0.17 -11.92 -6.39
CA GLU A 240 1.16 -10.87 -6.13
C GLU A 240 2.57 -11.35 -6.39
N ALA A 241 2.82 -12.66 -6.31
CA ALA A 241 4.13 -13.26 -6.60
C ALA A 241 4.42 -13.38 -8.10
N GLU A 242 3.40 -13.44 -8.95
CA GLU A 242 3.54 -13.57 -10.41
C GLU A 242 4.49 -12.54 -11.03
N ILE A 243 4.52 -11.32 -10.51
CA ILE A 243 5.36 -10.20 -11.00
C ILE A 243 6.88 -10.48 -10.88
N PHE A 244 7.27 -11.36 -9.97
CA PHE A 244 8.66 -11.69 -9.67
C PHE A 244 8.95 -13.18 -9.85
N LYS A 245 8.03 -13.95 -10.42
CA LYS A 245 8.16 -15.41 -10.52
C LYS A 245 9.40 -15.83 -11.33
N ASP A 246 9.74 -15.06 -12.35
CA ASP A 246 10.84 -15.35 -13.26
C ASP A 246 12.21 -14.90 -12.70
N ASP A 247 12.22 -14.18 -11.57
CA ASP A 247 13.44 -13.73 -10.90
C ASP A 247 13.55 -14.42 -9.54
N ALA A 248 14.34 -15.50 -9.49
CA ALA A 248 14.52 -16.32 -8.29
C ALA A 248 15.05 -15.57 -7.04
N TYR A 249 15.57 -14.34 -7.22
CA TYR A 249 16.07 -13.49 -6.15
C TYR A 249 15.12 -12.32 -5.80
N MET A 250 14.05 -12.12 -6.57
CA MET A 250 12.95 -11.21 -6.25
C MET A 250 11.68 -11.96 -5.84
N SER A 251 11.49 -13.20 -6.30
CA SER A 251 10.34 -14.06 -5.99
C SER A 251 10.14 -14.19 -4.49
N TYR A 252 8.93 -14.43 -4.00
CA TYR A 252 8.71 -14.43 -2.55
C TYR A 252 9.10 -15.74 -1.88
N LEU A 253 9.80 -15.65 -0.74
CA LEU A 253 9.98 -16.78 0.17
C LEU A 253 8.82 -16.87 1.16
N SER A 254 8.65 -18.06 1.75
CA SER A 254 7.71 -18.24 2.86
C SER A 254 8.07 -17.30 4.01
N GLY A 255 7.07 -16.60 4.55
CA GLY A 255 7.23 -15.64 5.65
C GLY A 255 7.53 -14.20 5.21
N GLU A 256 7.88 -13.96 3.94
CA GLU A 256 8.09 -12.59 3.46
C GLU A 256 6.77 -11.82 3.25
N VAL A 257 6.89 -10.50 3.16
CA VAL A 257 5.77 -9.58 2.96
C VAL A 257 5.87 -8.85 1.62
N VAL A 258 4.71 -8.39 1.13
CA VAL A 258 4.52 -7.56 -0.05
C VAL A 258 3.75 -6.30 0.33
N GLY A 259 4.05 -5.18 -0.32
CA GLY A 259 3.23 -3.97 -0.27
C GLY A 259 1.80 -4.23 -0.71
N LYS A 260 0.86 -4.10 0.22
CA LYS A 260 -0.55 -4.48 0.01
C LYS A 260 -1.42 -3.31 -0.44
N PHE A 261 -1.07 -2.11 0.00
CA PHE A 261 -1.85 -0.90 -0.22
C PHE A 261 -0.93 0.32 -0.38
N GLY A 262 -1.47 1.42 -0.89
CA GLY A 262 -0.78 2.70 -0.96
C GLY A 262 0.56 2.65 -1.70
N LEU A 263 1.48 3.49 -1.26
CA LEU A 263 2.85 3.61 -1.78
C LEU A 263 3.66 2.33 -1.55
N GLU A 264 3.44 1.61 -0.45
CA GLU A 264 4.05 0.29 -0.22
C GLU A 264 3.78 -0.66 -1.40
N LYS A 265 2.53 -0.71 -1.90
CA LYS A 265 2.17 -1.53 -3.07
C LYS A 265 2.76 -0.97 -4.36
N VAL A 266 2.63 0.34 -4.56
CA VAL A 266 3.03 1.01 -5.79
C VAL A 266 4.54 0.84 -6.00
N TYR A 267 5.35 1.13 -4.98
CA TYR A 267 6.80 1.07 -5.04
C TYR A 267 7.39 -0.28 -4.62
N GLU A 268 6.61 -1.37 -4.61
CA GLU A 268 7.11 -2.70 -4.26
C GLU A 268 8.41 -3.11 -5.00
N PRO A 269 8.57 -2.89 -6.33
CA PRO A 269 9.83 -3.22 -7.02
C PRO A 269 11.03 -2.41 -6.57
N VAL A 270 10.80 -1.21 -6.08
CA VAL A 270 11.83 -0.26 -5.64
C VAL A 270 12.21 -0.56 -4.20
N LEU A 271 11.19 -0.69 -3.34
CA LEU A 271 11.33 -0.90 -1.91
C LEU A 271 11.84 -2.30 -1.57
N ARG A 272 11.46 -3.35 -2.29
CA ARG A 272 11.77 -4.74 -1.89
C ARG A 272 13.27 -5.06 -1.89
N GLY A 273 14.03 -4.52 -2.85
CA GLY A 273 15.39 -4.97 -3.11
C GLY A 273 15.45 -6.42 -3.62
N ARG A 274 16.66 -6.92 -3.85
CA ARG A 274 16.92 -8.24 -4.42
C ARG A 274 17.77 -9.07 -3.46
N ARG A 275 17.34 -10.28 -3.13
CA ARG A 275 18.05 -11.05 -2.11
C ARG A 275 19.37 -11.63 -2.61
N GLY A 276 20.29 -11.81 -1.66
CA GLY A 276 21.51 -12.56 -1.87
C GLY A 276 21.34 -14.05 -1.52
N ALA A 277 22.37 -14.83 -1.80
CA ALA A 277 22.41 -16.24 -1.47
C ALA A 277 23.83 -16.72 -1.18
N VAL A 278 23.96 -17.76 -0.36
CA VAL A 278 25.26 -18.38 -0.03
C VAL A 278 25.16 -19.89 -0.15
N ARG A 279 26.23 -20.52 -0.66
CA ARG A 279 26.36 -21.97 -0.72
C ARG A 279 27.62 -22.40 0.01
N TYR A 280 27.50 -23.45 0.82
CA TYR A 280 28.62 -24.05 1.54
C TYR A 280 28.81 -25.50 1.08
N ASP A 281 30.00 -26.07 1.28
CA ASP A 281 30.20 -27.52 1.23
C ASP A 281 29.74 -28.21 2.54
N ILE A 282 29.86 -29.54 2.59
CA ILE A 282 29.57 -30.34 3.79
C ILE A 282 30.50 -30.00 4.96
N GLU A 283 31.75 -29.65 4.65
CA GLU A 283 32.78 -29.25 5.62
C GLU A 283 32.59 -27.82 6.17
N GLY A 284 31.70 -27.01 5.56
CA GLY A 284 31.36 -25.65 5.99
C GLY A 284 32.10 -24.53 5.27
N ASN A 285 32.90 -24.81 4.25
CA ASN A 285 33.59 -23.80 3.44
C ASN A 285 32.61 -23.11 2.48
N LEU A 286 32.77 -21.80 2.31
CA LEU A 286 31.95 -21.00 1.39
C LEU A 286 32.34 -21.31 -0.06
N LEU A 287 31.39 -21.83 -0.85
CA LEU A 287 31.59 -22.16 -2.27
C LEU A 287 31.09 -21.06 -3.20
N GLU A 288 29.97 -20.43 -2.84
CA GLU A 288 29.29 -19.45 -3.69
C GLU A 288 28.66 -18.36 -2.83
N ARG A 289 28.78 -17.09 -3.28
CA ARG A 289 28.14 -15.95 -2.63
C ARG A 289 27.57 -15.00 -3.68
N ILE A 290 26.25 -14.86 -3.65
CA ILE A 290 25.49 -13.86 -4.39
C ILE A 290 25.21 -12.71 -3.43
N LYS A 291 25.68 -11.51 -3.77
CA LYS A 291 25.48 -10.32 -2.94
C LYS A 291 24.01 -9.87 -3.01
N PRO A 292 23.40 -9.48 -1.88
CA PRO A 292 22.08 -8.85 -1.91
C PRO A 292 22.17 -7.42 -2.46
N GLU A 293 21.10 -6.97 -3.09
CA GLU A 293 20.85 -5.57 -3.42
C GLU A 293 19.76 -5.06 -2.48
N TYR A 294 20.06 -4.03 -1.69
CA TYR A 294 19.07 -3.47 -0.76
C TYR A 294 18.00 -2.70 -1.51
N GLY A 295 16.79 -2.69 -0.95
CA GLY A 295 15.72 -1.84 -1.44
C GLY A 295 16.12 -0.38 -1.42
N ARG A 296 15.64 0.37 -2.42
CA ARG A 296 15.88 1.80 -2.51
C ARG A 296 14.83 2.55 -1.69
N ASP A 297 15.26 3.62 -1.04
CA ASP A 297 14.38 4.50 -0.30
C ASP A 297 13.52 5.33 -1.26
N VAL A 298 12.28 5.59 -0.88
CA VAL A 298 11.34 6.46 -1.59
C VAL A 298 11.10 7.69 -0.74
N ARG A 299 11.51 8.87 -1.23
CA ARG A 299 11.30 10.15 -0.55
C ARG A 299 10.04 10.83 -1.04
N LEU A 300 9.19 11.25 -0.13
CA LEU A 300 7.97 12.00 -0.42
C LEU A 300 8.20 13.49 -0.28
N THR A 301 7.35 14.30 -0.90
CA THR A 301 7.29 15.75 -0.68
C THR A 301 6.51 16.13 0.58
N ILE A 302 5.86 15.15 1.23
CA ILE A 302 5.06 15.33 2.44
C ILE A 302 5.95 15.81 3.59
N ASP A 303 5.48 16.83 4.29
CA ASP A 303 5.98 17.21 5.60
C ASP A 303 5.11 16.54 6.67
N ILE A 304 5.69 15.61 7.43
CA ILE A 304 4.90 14.82 8.39
C ILE A 304 4.35 15.65 9.55
N ASP A 305 5.01 16.73 9.96
CA ASP A 305 4.51 17.59 11.04
C ASP A 305 3.28 18.38 10.57
N LEU A 306 3.36 18.92 9.35
CA LEU A 306 2.22 19.61 8.73
C LEU A 306 1.05 18.64 8.50
N GLN A 307 1.33 17.44 8.01
CA GLN A 307 0.33 16.39 7.80
C GLN A 307 -0.41 16.07 9.10
N GLN A 308 0.32 15.73 10.18
CA GLN A 308 -0.28 15.39 11.47
C GLN A 308 -1.07 16.56 12.06
N LYS A 309 -0.56 17.78 11.95
CA LYS A 309 -1.26 18.98 12.42
C LYS A 309 -2.60 19.17 11.71
N ILE A 310 -2.63 19.01 10.39
CA ILE A 310 -3.86 19.12 9.61
C ILE A 310 -4.83 17.98 9.93
N GLU A 311 -4.35 16.74 10.02
CA GLU A 311 -5.18 15.59 10.39
C GLU A 311 -5.79 15.75 11.78
N ALA A 312 -5.01 16.23 12.76
CA ALA A 312 -5.49 16.54 14.10
C ALA A 312 -6.58 17.63 14.07
N MET A 313 -6.35 18.75 13.37
CA MET A 313 -7.34 19.82 13.23
C MET A 313 -8.64 19.34 12.57
N LEU A 314 -8.54 18.48 11.55
CA LEU A 314 -9.70 17.90 10.87
C LEU A 314 -10.42 16.86 11.76
N ALA A 315 -9.72 16.16 12.63
CA ALA A 315 -10.28 15.18 13.56
C ALA A 315 -10.98 15.84 14.77
N THR A 316 -10.48 16.98 15.26
CA THR A 316 -11.04 17.70 16.41
C THR A 316 -12.17 18.66 16.05
N ASN A 317 -12.39 18.94 14.77
CA ASN A 317 -13.45 19.84 14.36
C ASN A 317 -14.82 19.28 14.78
N THR A 318 -15.55 20.07 15.58
CA THR A 318 -16.83 19.80 16.27
C THR A 318 -18.01 19.50 15.35
N ILE A 319 -17.77 19.30 14.06
CA ILE A 319 -18.78 18.79 13.14
C ILE A 319 -18.71 17.27 13.20
N GLU A 320 -19.19 16.72 14.31
CA GLU A 320 -19.30 15.29 14.58
C GLU A 320 -19.82 14.55 13.32
N ASP A 321 -19.18 13.42 13.00
CA ASP A 321 -19.43 12.54 11.83
C ASP A 321 -18.94 13.00 10.43
N LYS A 322 -18.22 14.13 10.27
CA LYS A 322 -17.84 14.59 8.92
C LYS A 322 -16.49 14.10 8.39
N LEU A 323 -16.62 13.16 7.46
CA LEU A 323 -15.65 12.80 6.42
C LEU A 323 -14.99 14.03 5.77
N SER A 324 -13.68 14.19 5.96
CA SER A 324 -12.96 15.40 5.56
C SER A 324 -11.66 15.10 4.80
N ALA A 325 -11.18 16.07 4.03
CA ALA A 325 -9.89 16.00 3.34
C ALA A 325 -9.30 17.40 3.15
N ALA A 326 -7.99 17.48 3.09
CA ALA A 326 -7.27 18.70 2.81
C ALA A 326 -6.01 18.41 1.97
N VAL A 327 -5.60 19.38 1.16
CA VAL A 327 -4.37 19.32 0.36
C VAL A 327 -3.65 20.65 0.54
N VAL A 328 -2.35 20.60 0.78
CA VAL A 328 -1.46 21.76 0.81
C VAL A 328 -0.40 21.56 -0.26
N LEU A 329 -0.30 22.53 -1.17
CA LEU A 329 0.67 22.55 -2.26
C LEU A 329 1.65 23.71 -2.05
N GLU A 330 2.94 23.45 -2.27
CA GLU A 330 3.91 24.51 -2.48
C GLU A 330 3.76 25.08 -3.88
N VAL A 331 3.44 26.37 -4.01
CA VAL A 331 3.04 26.95 -5.31
C VAL A 331 4.16 26.88 -6.36
N ALA A 332 5.43 27.04 -5.97
CA ALA A 332 6.55 27.18 -6.91
C ALA A 332 6.84 25.91 -7.73
N ASN A 333 7.00 24.77 -7.04
CA ASN A 333 7.32 23.45 -7.62
C ASN A 333 6.13 22.51 -7.66
N ASN A 334 5.00 22.88 -7.04
CA ASN A 334 3.79 22.07 -6.91
C ASN A 334 3.98 20.80 -6.06
N ASP A 335 4.89 20.84 -5.09
CA ASP A 335 5.08 19.78 -4.12
C ASP A 335 3.86 19.64 -3.21
N ILE A 336 3.40 18.42 -3.02
CA ILE A 336 2.35 18.11 -2.04
C ILE A 336 3.00 18.07 -0.66
N LEU A 337 2.77 19.11 0.14
CA LEU A 337 3.31 19.19 1.50
C LEU A 337 2.46 18.43 2.51
N ALA A 338 1.15 18.39 2.28
CA ALA A 338 0.22 17.59 3.06
C ALA A 338 -0.98 17.19 2.21
N MET A 339 -1.50 16.00 2.44
CA MET A 339 -2.68 15.48 1.77
C MET A 339 -3.44 14.57 2.75
N ALA A 340 -4.27 15.21 3.56
CA ALA A 340 -4.99 14.59 4.67
C ALA A 340 -6.34 14.00 4.24
N SER A 341 -6.74 12.90 4.88
CA SER A 341 -8.01 12.22 4.64
C SER A 341 -8.54 11.58 5.94
N ILE A 342 -9.67 12.09 6.44
CA ILE A 342 -10.31 11.63 7.68
C ILE A 342 -11.54 10.77 7.36
N PRO A 343 -11.75 9.62 8.04
CA PRO A 343 -10.96 9.08 9.17
C PRO A 343 -9.67 8.36 8.75
N VAL A 344 -8.67 8.41 9.64
CA VAL A 344 -7.41 7.66 9.55
C VAL A 344 -7.51 6.28 10.20
N PHE A 345 -6.50 5.44 10.00
CA PHE A 345 -6.33 4.15 10.66
C PHE A 345 -4.84 3.88 10.88
N ASP A 346 -4.53 3.12 11.92
CA ASP A 346 -3.16 2.78 12.30
C ASP A 346 -2.58 1.68 11.38
N LEU A 347 -1.44 1.97 10.75
CA LEU A 347 -0.72 1.08 9.83
C LEU A 347 -0.04 -0.09 10.54
N ASN A 348 0.36 0.06 11.80
CA ASN A 348 0.96 -1.00 12.61
C ASN A 348 -0.09 -2.05 13.03
N THR A 349 -1.37 -1.66 13.20
CA THR A 349 -2.46 -2.56 13.62
C THR A 349 -3.50 -2.90 12.54
N ILE A 350 -3.35 -2.37 11.32
CA ILE A 350 -4.31 -2.57 10.23
C ILE A 350 -4.51 -4.04 9.87
N ARG A 351 -3.49 -4.89 9.98
CA ARG A 351 -3.60 -6.32 9.63
C ARG A 351 -4.60 -7.04 10.52
N GLN A 352 -4.58 -6.74 11.82
CA GLN A 352 -5.48 -7.30 12.82
C GLN A 352 -6.87 -6.67 12.70
N LYS A 353 -6.94 -5.35 12.44
CA LYS A 353 -8.18 -4.58 12.40
C LYS A 353 -8.80 -4.46 11.01
N TYR A 354 -8.25 -5.11 9.99
CA TYR A 354 -8.65 -4.92 8.59
C TYR A 354 -10.15 -5.11 8.38
N LYS A 355 -10.75 -6.15 8.99
CA LYS A 355 -12.18 -6.40 8.88
C LYS A 355 -13.00 -5.21 9.39
N ALA A 356 -12.67 -4.69 10.58
CA ALA A 356 -13.35 -3.54 11.18
C ALA A 356 -13.18 -2.27 10.34
N VAL A 357 -11.95 -2.01 9.85
CA VAL A 357 -11.65 -0.83 9.01
C VAL A 357 -12.35 -0.92 7.64
N SER A 358 -12.33 -2.08 7.00
CA SER A 358 -12.95 -2.29 5.68
C SER A 358 -14.48 -2.32 5.71
N SER A 359 -15.10 -2.80 6.80
CA SER A 359 -16.55 -2.80 6.99
C SER A 359 -17.10 -1.48 7.53
N ASN A 360 -16.24 -0.52 7.90
CA ASN A 360 -16.67 0.74 8.49
C ASN A 360 -17.49 1.57 7.46
N PRO A 361 -18.71 2.05 7.82
CA PRO A 361 -19.56 2.82 6.89
C PRO A 361 -18.91 4.12 6.43
N ASN A 362 -18.00 4.68 7.25
CA ASN A 362 -17.21 5.86 6.94
C ASN A 362 -16.02 5.55 6.02
N LYS A 363 -15.84 4.35 5.48
CA LYS A 363 -14.86 4.01 4.42
C LYS A 363 -13.47 4.64 4.63
N PRO A 364 -12.78 4.37 5.74
CA PRO A 364 -11.46 4.93 6.08
C PRO A 364 -10.36 4.62 5.04
N LEU A 365 -10.49 3.52 4.29
CA LEU A 365 -9.56 3.13 3.24
C LEU A 365 -9.61 4.03 1.98
N ILE A 366 -10.65 4.85 1.82
CA ILE A 366 -10.76 5.77 0.68
C ILE A 366 -9.96 7.03 0.96
N HIS A 367 -9.01 7.33 0.09
CA HIS A 367 -8.30 8.61 0.13
C HIS A 367 -9.19 9.73 -0.43
N ARG A 368 -9.87 10.48 0.44
CA ARG A 368 -10.89 11.47 0.02
C ARG A 368 -10.38 12.58 -0.88
N ALA A 369 -9.14 13.01 -0.72
CA ALA A 369 -8.57 14.05 -1.58
C ALA A 369 -8.36 13.62 -3.05
N LEU A 370 -8.34 12.31 -3.33
CA LEU A 370 -7.96 11.72 -4.62
C LEU A 370 -9.02 10.79 -5.20
N GLN A 371 -9.69 10.02 -4.34
CA GLN A 371 -10.56 8.90 -4.71
C GLN A 371 -12.05 9.23 -4.50
N LYS A 372 -12.36 10.49 -4.21
CA LYS A 372 -13.73 10.96 -4.08
C LYS A 372 -13.93 12.24 -4.87
N ASN A 373 -15.03 12.23 -5.62
CA ASN A 373 -15.49 13.34 -6.43
C ASN A 373 -16.52 14.16 -5.64
N TYR A 374 -16.35 15.49 -5.68
CA TYR A 374 -17.20 16.47 -5.03
C TYR A 374 -17.67 17.51 -6.05
N PRO A 375 -18.86 18.09 -5.90
CA PRO A 375 -19.14 19.35 -6.57
C PRO A 375 -18.17 20.41 -6.02
N PRO A 376 -17.40 21.13 -6.86
CA PRO A 376 -16.45 22.12 -6.37
C PRO A 376 -17.16 23.29 -5.66
N GLY A 377 -18.39 23.62 -6.07
CA GLY A 377 -19.07 24.81 -5.58
C GLY A 377 -18.34 26.10 -5.97
N SER A 378 -18.40 27.10 -5.10
CA SER A 378 -17.91 28.46 -5.41
C SER A 378 -16.42 28.55 -5.72
N VAL A 379 -15.59 27.57 -5.34
CA VAL A 379 -14.15 27.55 -5.68
C VAL A 379 -13.89 27.36 -7.19
N ALA A 380 -14.91 26.98 -7.97
CA ALA A 380 -14.82 26.95 -9.43
C ALA A 380 -14.91 28.34 -10.07
N LYS A 381 -15.53 29.33 -9.39
CA LYS A 381 -15.82 30.66 -9.94
C LYS A 381 -14.60 31.40 -10.51
N PRO A 382 -13.40 31.35 -9.88
CA PRO A 382 -12.19 31.90 -10.50
C PRO A 382 -11.88 31.32 -11.89
N LEU A 383 -12.02 30.00 -12.08
CA LEU A 383 -11.79 29.34 -13.37
C LEU A 383 -12.86 29.77 -14.40
N ILE A 384 -14.12 29.92 -13.96
CA ILE A 384 -15.21 30.43 -14.81
C ILE A 384 -14.94 31.89 -15.23
N LEU A 385 -14.40 32.72 -14.33
CA LEU A 385 -14.02 34.09 -14.65
C LEU A 385 -12.90 34.13 -15.69
N VAL A 386 -11.87 33.30 -15.52
CA VAL A 386 -10.78 33.15 -16.48
C VAL A 386 -11.33 32.79 -17.86
N ALA A 387 -12.14 31.74 -17.96
CA ALA A 387 -12.74 31.33 -19.22
C ALA A 387 -13.55 32.47 -19.86
N GLY A 388 -14.35 33.18 -19.06
CA GLY A 388 -15.15 34.32 -19.50
C GLY A 388 -14.34 35.47 -20.12
N LEU A 389 -13.22 35.81 -19.48
CA LEU A 389 -12.35 36.90 -19.91
C LEU A 389 -11.50 36.51 -21.12
N GLU A 390 -10.91 35.32 -21.12
CA GLU A 390 -10.05 34.85 -22.22
C GLU A 390 -10.85 34.56 -23.50
N GLU A 391 -12.07 34.04 -23.39
CA GLU A 391 -12.99 33.87 -24.53
C GLU A 391 -13.73 35.18 -24.89
N LYS A 392 -13.35 36.31 -24.29
CA LYS A 392 -13.90 37.65 -24.55
C LYS A 392 -15.44 37.72 -24.42
N LYS A 393 -16.04 36.87 -23.59
CA LYS A 393 -17.49 36.86 -23.32
C LYS A 393 -17.89 37.93 -22.29
N ILE A 394 -16.91 38.49 -21.58
CA ILE A 394 -17.04 39.62 -20.68
C ILE A 394 -15.76 40.47 -20.69
N THR A 395 -15.86 41.72 -20.22
CA THR A 395 -14.70 42.54 -19.84
C THR A 395 -14.52 42.59 -18.32
N PRO A 396 -13.33 42.91 -17.79
CA PRO A 396 -13.10 43.00 -16.33
C PRO A 396 -14.00 43.98 -15.57
N HIS A 397 -14.46 45.05 -16.23
CA HIS A 397 -15.32 46.07 -15.60
C HIS A 397 -16.80 45.87 -15.95
N GLU A 398 -17.14 44.85 -16.73
CA GLU A 398 -18.52 44.59 -17.08
C GLU A 398 -19.32 44.14 -15.85
N VAL A 399 -20.41 44.85 -15.59
CA VAL A 399 -21.33 44.54 -14.51
C VAL A 399 -22.38 43.55 -14.99
N ILE A 400 -22.50 42.41 -14.30
CA ILE A 400 -23.65 41.52 -14.45
C ILE A 400 -24.55 41.70 -13.24
N SER A 401 -25.71 42.32 -13.45
CA SER A 401 -26.63 42.70 -12.39
C SER A 401 -27.10 41.51 -11.53
N CYS A 402 -26.88 41.62 -10.24
CA CYS A 402 -27.46 40.85 -9.15
C CYS A 402 -28.26 41.81 -8.26
N GLY A 403 -29.48 42.14 -8.70
CA GLY A 403 -30.41 43.03 -8.00
C GLY A 403 -31.35 42.31 -7.04
N HIS A 404 -32.35 43.01 -6.50
CA HIS A 404 -33.32 42.45 -5.55
C HIS A 404 -34.24 41.38 -6.15
N GLN A 405 -34.51 41.48 -7.46
CA GLN A 405 -35.41 40.54 -8.12
C GLN A 405 -34.74 39.17 -8.29
N PRO A 406 -35.34 38.07 -7.79
CA PRO A 406 -34.80 36.74 -8.01
C PRO A 406 -34.86 36.37 -9.50
N PRO A 407 -33.93 35.55 -9.99
CA PRO A 407 -33.98 35.07 -11.36
C PRO A 407 -35.18 34.09 -11.55
N SER A 408 -35.50 33.74 -12.79
CA SER A 408 -36.59 32.79 -13.08
C SER A 408 -36.34 31.43 -12.41
N LYS A 409 -37.42 30.64 -12.19
CA LYS A 409 -37.38 29.39 -11.40
C LYS A 409 -36.32 28.37 -11.86
N SER A 410 -35.93 28.39 -13.13
CA SER A 410 -34.92 27.49 -13.70
C SER A 410 -33.47 27.92 -13.43
N TRP A 411 -33.23 29.09 -12.84
CA TRP A 411 -31.90 29.65 -12.63
C TRP A 411 -31.42 29.59 -11.17
N PRO A 412 -30.11 29.45 -10.93
CA PRO A 412 -29.57 29.49 -9.57
C PRO A 412 -29.83 30.84 -8.89
N ARG A 413 -30.29 30.80 -7.64
CA ARG A 413 -30.48 32.00 -6.82
C ARG A 413 -29.17 32.44 -6.16
N CYS A 414 -29.06 33.72 -5.85
CA CYS A 414 -27.98 34.25 -5.03
C CYS A 414 -28.43 34.41 -3.57
N ILE A 415 -27.59 33.98 -2.63
CA ILE A 415 -27.91 34.01 -1.20
C ILE A 415 -28.09 35.43 -0.66
N SER A 416 -27.37 36.40 -1.24
CA SER A 416 -27.46 37.82 -0.89
C SER A 416 -28.77 38.50 -1.29
N GLN A 417 -29.62 37.85 -2.09
CA GLN A 417 -30.93 38.39 -2.45
C GLN A 417 -32.01 38.15 -1.37
N TRP A 418 -31.80 37.18 -0.47
CA TRP A 418 -32.87 36.75 0.45
C TRP A 418 -32.39 36.40 1.86
N LYS A 419 -31.19 35.83 2.02
CA LYS A 419 -30.66 35.43 3.33
C LYS A 419 -29.63 36.42 3.88
N TYR A 420 -28.83 37.04 3.01
CA TYR A 420 -27.79 37.99 3.42
C TYR A 420 -27.84 39.29 2.59
N PRO A 421 -28.94 40.07 2.68
CA PRO A 421 -29.05 41.36 1.99
C PRO A 421 -27.98 42.37 2.46
N PRO A 422 -27.69 43.42 1.68
CA PRO A 422 -28.28 43.75 0.38
C PRO A 422 -27.67 42.90 -0.77
N PRO A 423 -28.35 42.81 -1.93
CA PRO A 423 -27.83 42.11 -3.11
C PRO A 423 -26.58 42.81 -3.67
N HIS A 424 -25.79 42.09 -4.47
CA HIS A 424 -24.44 42.53 -4.85
C HIS A 424 -24.40 43.85 -5.62
N ASP A 425 -25.43 44.18 -6.41
CA ASP A 425 -25.47 45.48 -7.12
C ASP A 425 -25.46 46.66 -6.15
N VAL A 426 -26.21 46.55 -5.05
CA VAL A 426 -26.27 47.58 -4.01
C VAL A 426 -25.01 47.55 -3.16
N ARG A 427 -24.55 46.35 -2.81
CA ARG A 427 -23.35 46.16 -1.98
C ARG A 427 -22.11 46.79 -2.62
N TRP A 428 -22.01 46.75 -3.94
CA TRP A 428 -20.86 47.22 -4.71
C TRP A 428 -21.11 48.51 -5.51
N ALA A 429 -22.20 49.23 -5.22
CA ALA A 429 -22.62 50.40 -6.01
C ALA A 429 -21.54 51.50 -6.10
N GLY A 430 -20.78 51.70 -5.01
CA GLY A 430 -19.67 52.66 -4.96
C GLY A 430 -18.32 52.11 -5.46
N GLU A 431 -18.26 50.84 -5.87
CA GLU A 431 -17.00 50.11 -6.15
C GLU A 431 -16.96 49.54 -7.57
N GLY A 432 -17.64 50.20 -8.51
CA GLY A 432 -17.73 49.74 -9.90
C GLY A 432 -18.72 48.58 -10.12
N GLY A 433 -19.65 48.37 -9.18
CA GLY A 433 -20.76 47.43 -9.30
C GLY A 433 -20.36 45.95 -9.16
N ASN A 434 -21.30 45.06 -9.48
CA ASN A 434 -21.09 43.61 -9.49
C ASN A 434 -20.31 43.17 -10.75
N ASN A 435 -19.09 43.67 -10.89
CA ASN A 435 -18.12 43.25 -11.89
C ASN A 435 -17.43 41.93 -11.49
N GLY A 436 -16.63 41.33 -12.37
CA GLY A 436 -16.03 40.01 -12.14
C GLY A 436 -15.19 39.91 -10.85
N ARG A 437 -14.43 40.96 -10.55
CA ARG A 437 -13.61 41.06 -9.33
C ARG A 437 -14.47 41.07 -8.05
N ASN A 438 -15.46 41.95 -7.99
CA ASN A 438 -16.40 42.03 -6.85
C ASN A 438 -17.33 40.81 -6.77
N ALA A 439 -17.62 40.17 -7.89
CA ALA A 439 -18.40 38.93 -7.94
C ALA A 439 -17.64 37.76 -7.30
N ILE A 440 -16.31 37.67 -7.46
CA ILE A 440 -15.46 36.72 -6.70
C ILE A 440 -15.52 37.06 -5.21
N ARG A 441 -15.21 38.32 -4.83
CA ARG A 441 -15.22 38.79 -3.43
C ARG A 441 -16.50 38.43 -2.69
N GLY A 442 -17.65 38.74 -3.28
CA GLY A 442 -18.97 38.46 -2.72
C GLY A 442 -19.53 37.07 -3.02
N SER A 443 -18.79 36.22 -3.74
CA SER A 443 -19.22 34.90 -4.21
C SER A 443 -20.58 34.92 -4.94
N CYS A 444 -20.81 35.87 -5.84
CA CYS A 444 -22.11 36.12 -6.47
C CYS A 444 -22.56 34.98 -7.42
N ASN A 445 -23.59 34.22 -7.05
CA ASN A 445 -24.10 33.12 -7.90
C ASN A 445 -24.66 33.61 -9.24
N ILE A 446 -25.39 34.73 -9.25
CA ILE A 446 -26.04 35.22 -10.48
C ILE A 446 -25.00 35.62 -11.53
N TYR A 447 -23.93 36.31 -11.12
CA TYR A 447 -22.86 36.71 -12.02
C TYR A 447 -22.30 35.49 -12.76
N PHE A 448 -21.86 34.48 -12.01
CA PHE A 448 -21.21 33.31 -12.61
C PHE A 448 -22.16 32.37 -13.34
N SER A 449 -23.41 32.23 -12.89
CA SER A 449 -24.41 31.47 -13.64
C SER A 449 -24.72 32.10 -14.99
N ARG A 450 -24.82 33.44 -15.06
CA ARG A 450 -25.02 34.15 -16.33
C ARG A 450 -23.77 34.11 -17.20
N LEU A 451 -22.59 34.28 -16.62
CA LEU A 451 -21.32 34.17 -17.34
C LEU A 451 -21.14 32.78 -17.98
N ALA A 452 -21.33 31.71 -17.21
CA ALA A 452 -21.25 30.36 -17.72
C ALA A 452 -22.29 30.08 -18.82
N ASN A 453 -23.47 30.72 -18.75
CA ASN A 453 -24.46 30.60 -19.81
C ASN A 453 -24.06 31.32 -21.11
N ARG A 454 -23.26 32.39 -21.03
CA ARG A 454 -22.70 33.12 -22.19
C ARG A 454 -21.54 32.38 -22.87
N LEU A 455 -20.79 31.57 -22.12
CA LEU A 455 -19.70 30.75 -22.65
C LEU A 455 -20.22 29.61 -23.52
N ASP A 456 -19.50 29.28 -24.59
CA ASP A 456 -19.78 28.07 -25.35
C ASP A 456 -19.39 26.84 -24.51
N ALA A 457 -20.17 25.76 -24.61
CA ALA A 457 -19.97 24.58 -23.75
C ALA A 457 -18.59 23.96 -23.97
N ARG A 458 -18.13 23.95 -25.22
CA ARG A 458 -16.83 23.42 -25.60
C ARG A 458 -15.69 24.21 -24.97
N ASP A 459 -15.78 25.54 -24.99
CA ASP A 459 -14.75 26.39 -24.40
C ASP A 459 -14.71 26.24 -22.89
N LEU A 460 -15.88 26.12 -22.25
CA LEU A 460 -15.95 25.85 -20.81
C LEU A 460 -15.27 24.52 -20.45
N GLN A 461 -15.56 23.43 -21.18
CA GLN A 461 -14.89 22.13 -20.98
C GLN A 461 -13.38 22.24 -21.21
N LYS A 462 -12.97 22.92 -22.30
CA LYS A 462 -11.55 23.14 -22.64
C LYS A 462 -10.81 23.87 -21.53
N TRP A 463 -11.38 24.94 -20.97
CA TRP A 463 -10.75 25.67 -19.87
C TRP A 463 -10.67 24.84 -18.59
N LEU A 464 -11.76 24.17 -18.19
CA LEU A 464 -11.73 23.29 -17.02
C LEU A 464 -10.69 22.16 -17.18
N PHE A 465 -10.63 21.56 -18.37
CA PHE A 465 -9.65 20.53 -18.71
C PHE A 465 -8.23 21.07 -18.62
N LYS A 466 -7.93 22.23 -19.21
CA LYS A 466 -6.62 22.89 -19.10
C LYS A 466 -6.16 23.11 -17.65
N PHE A 467 -7.09 23.35 -16.72
CA PHE A 467 -6.78 23.48 -15.29
C PHE A 467 -6.64 22.13 -14.54
N GLY A 468 -6.76 21.00 -15.25
CA GLY A 468 -6.62 19.65 -14.71
C GLY A 468 -7.92 19.01 -14.22
N TYR A 469 -9.08 19.64 -14.42
CA TYR A 469 -10.37 18.99 -14.12
C TYR A 469 -10.68 17.98 -15.22
N GLY A 470 -11.23 16.81 -14.86
CA GLY A 470 -11.47 15.74 -15.84
C GLY A 470 -10.25 14.84 -16.11
N GLN A 471 -9.14 15.05 -15.40
CA GLN A 471 -7.87 14.34 -15.61
C GLN A 471 -7.33 13.68 -14.33
N ASN A 472 -6.59 12.58 -14.48
CA ASN A 472 -5.74 12.05 -13.42
C ASN A 472 -4.45 12.88 -13.31
N ILE A 473 -4.43 13.86 -12.40
CA ILE A 473 -3.35 14.84 -12.32
C ILE A 473 -2.18 14.44 -11.43
N LEU A 474 -2.27 13.36 -10.66
CA LEU A 474 -1.16 12.90 -9.80
C LEU A 474 -0.35 11.81 -10.51
N PRO A 475 0.77 12.14 -11.18
CA PRO A 475 1.63 11.13 -11.75
C PRO A 475 2.35 10.34 -10.65
N VAL A 476 2.60 9.07 -10.94
CA VAL A 476 3.50 8.21 -10.17
C VAL A 476 4.54 7.70 -11.14
N PHE A 477 5.79 8.04 -10.90
CA PHE A 477 6.89 7.65 -11.76
C PHE A 477 7.68 6.50 -11.14
N MET A 478 8.06 5.53 -11.96
CA MET A 478 8.97 4.46 -11.57
C MET A 478 10.37 4.80 -12.09
N PRO A 479 11.43 4.44 -11.35
CA PRO A 479 12.79 4.55 -11.85
C PRO A 479 12.98 3.76 -13.16
N GLU A 480 13.76 4.29 -14.09
CA GLU A 480 13.98 3.69 -15.44
C GLU A 480 14.52 2.26 -15.40
N ASP A 481 15.29 1.91 -14.37
CA ASP A 481 15.85 0.56 -14.21
C ASP A 481 14.80 -0.49 -13.83
N ILE A 482 13.57 -0.07 -13.48
CA ILE A 482 12.44 -0.97 -13.26
C ILE A 482 11.74 -1.25 -14.60
N SER A 483 11.85 -2.50 -15.07
CA SER A 483 11.19 -2.95 -16.30
C SER A 483 9.69 -2.62 -16.35
N GLU A 484 9.17 -2.27 -17.53
CA GLU A 484 7.75 -1.95 -17.75
C GLU A 484 6.78 -3.03 -17.23
N ASN A 485 7.09 -4.31 -17.44
CA ASN A 485 6.26 -5.42 -16.91
C ASN A 485 6.14 -5.40 -15.39
N LYS A 486 7.21 -4.99 -14.69
CA LYS A 486 7.17 -4.79 -13.25
C LYS A 486 6.44 -3.49 -12.92
N ALA A 487 6.54 -2.42 -13.69
CA ALA A 487 5.83 -1.17 -13.42
C ALA A 487 4.31 -1.23 -13.74
N ALA A 488 3.89 -2.10 -14.65
CA ALA A 488 2.55 -2.15 -15.20
C ALA A 488 1.44 -2.28 -14.13
N GLY A 489 0.41 -1.45 -14.24
CA GLY A 489 -0.75 -1.45 -13.34
C GLY A 489 -0.47 -0.94 -11.92
N ARG A 490 0.73 -0.38 -11.65
CA ARG A 490 1.06 0.24 -10.36
C ARG A 490 0.92 1.75 -10.43
N SER A 491 -0.25 2.23 -10.06
CA SER A 491 -0.52 3.65 -9.87
C SER A 491 -1.30 3.88 -8.58
N ILE A 492 -1.26 5.11 -8.08
CA ILE A 492 -2.16 5.54 -7.03
C ILE A 492 -3.55 5.66 -7.66
N ARG A 493 -4.52 4.92 -7.10
CA ARG A 493 -5.91 5.05 -7.52
C ARG A 493 -6.36 6.48 -7.24
N GLN A 494 -6.82 7.16 -8.28
CA GLN A 494 -7.38 8.50 -8.25
C GLN A 494 -8.62 8.56 -9.17
N LEU A 495 -9.47 9.55 -8.98
CA LEU A 495 -10.60 9.83 -9.85
C LEU A 495 -10.30 11.11 -10.65
N CYS A 496 -10.66 11.09 -11.93
CA CYS A 496 -10.47 12.20 -12.84
C CYS A 496 -11.55 13.30 -12.72
N GLY A 497 -12.61 13.10 -11.93
CA GLY A 497 -13.74 14.05 -11.89
C GLY A 497 -14.70 13.88 -13.08
N SER A 498 -15.58 14.86 -13.29
CA SER A 498 -16.51 14.88 -14.42
C SER A 498 -16.71 16.31 -14.92
N ILE A 499 -16.45 16.48 -16.22
CA ILE A 499 -16.65 17.70 -17.01
C ILE A 499 -17.50 17.38 -18.27
N ILE A 500 -18.38 16.39 -18.17
CA ILE A 500 -19.34 15.96 -19.22
C ILE A 500 -20.73 16.42 -18.80
N PHE A 501 -21.66 16.72 -19.72
CA PHE A 501 -23.03 17.09 -19.37
C PHE A 501 -23.94 15.84 -19.33
N GLY A 502 -25.00 15.84 -18.50
CA GLY A 502 -25.91 14.68 -18.36
C GLY A 502 -25.39 13.51 -17.52
N ALA A 503 -25.97 12.33 -17.74
CA ALA A 503 -25.65 11.10 -17.02
C ALA A 503 -24.41 10.43 -17.63
N GLN A 504 -23.39 10.22 -16.80
CA GLN A 504 -22.14 9.60 -17.22
C GLN A 504 -22.33 8.07 -17.37
N GLU A 505 -22.57 7.60 -18.60
CA GLU A 505 -22.78 6.18 -18.91
C GLU A 505 -21.49 5.35 -18.88
N LYS A 506 -20.34 5.96 -19.15
CA LYS A 506 -19.02 5.32 -19.07
C LYS A 506 -18.33 5.69 -17.75
N SER A 507 -17.96 4.67 -16.97
CA SER A 507 -17.08 4.77 -15.79
C SER A 507 -16.02 5.84 -16.01
N TYR A 508 -15.94 6.84 -15.12
CA TYR A 508 -14.95 7.94 -15.06
C TYR A 508 -13.70 7.68 -15.91
N THR A 509 -13.78 7.95 -17.22
CA THR A 509 -12.66 7.75 -18.13
C THR A 509 -11.73 8.95 -17.99
N ASP A 510 -10.45 8.67 -17.83
CA ASP A 510 -9.40 9.67 -17.98
C ASP A 510 -9.37 10.08 -19.46
N PHE A 511 -9.60 11.36 -19.73
CA PHE A 511 -9.47 11.88 -21.09
C PHE A 511 -8.05 12.40 -21.24
N SER A 512 -7.37 11.95 -22.29
CA SER A 512 -6.02 12.43 -22.60
C SER A 512 -6.07 13.77 -23.34
N GLU A 513 -7.13 13.98 -24.13
CA GLU A 513 -7.32 15.20 -24.90
C GLU A 513 -8.76 15.75 -24.79
N VAL A 514 -8.89 17.07 -24.93
CA VAL A 514 -10.19 17.74 -24.91
C VAL A 514 -11.13 17.18 -25.99
N ASN A 515 -10.61 16.76 -27.15
CA ASN A 515 -11.37 16.19 -28.28
C ASN A 515 -12.05 14.85 -27.97
N GLU A 516 -11.57 14.14 -26.95
CA GLU A 516 -12.18 12.89 -26.49
C GLU A 516 -13.41 13.12 -25.59
N ILE A 517 -13.55 14.34 -25.04
CA ILE A 517 -14.68 14.71 -24.19
C ILE A 517 -15.93 14.86 -25.07
N PRO A 518 -17.02 14.11 -24.80
CA PRO A 518 -18.26 14.19 -25.56
C PRO A 518 -18.83 15.62 -25.62
N ALA A 519 -19.28 16.01 -26.80
CA ALA A 519 -20.00 17.24 -27.03
C ALA A 519 -21.50 17.03 -26.74
N ASP A 520 -22.04 17.67 -25.70
CA ASP A 520 -23.41 17.46 -25.25
C ASP A 520 -24.34 18.67 -25.46
N LYS A 521 -25.65 18.38 -25.55
CA LYS A 521 -26.72 19.38 -25.69
C LYS A 521 -26.95 20.14 -24.36
N MET A 522 -26.97 21.46 -24.46
CA MET A 522 -26.59 22.42 -23.42
C MET A 522 -27.74 22.89 -22.50
N SER A 523 -28.11 22.12 -21.47
CA SER A 523 -29.14 22.55 -20.50
C SER A 523 -28.63 22.94 -19.11
N GLU A 524 -27.37 22.67 -18.72
CA GLU A 524 -26.89 22.82 -17.33
C GLU A 524 -25.75 23.86 -17.08
N LYS A 525 -25.19 24.53 -18.10
CA LYS A 525 -24.04 25.45 -17.95
C LYS A 525 -24.15 26.45 -16.80
N ARG A 526 -25.36 26.99 -16.57
CA ARG A 526 -25.64 27.94 -15.48
C ARG A 526 -25.31 27.40 -14.09
N TYR A 527 -25.42 26.09 -13.86
CA TYR A 527 -25.05 25.44 -12.60
C TYR A 527 -23.54 25.23 -12.49
N TRP A 528 -22.85 24.97 -13.61
CA TRP A 528 -21.39 24.85 -13.61
C TRP A 528 -20.71 26.16 -13.26
N GLY A 529 -21.31 27.31 -13.64
CA GLY A 529 -20.85 28.62 -13.21
C GLY A 529 -20.70 28.77 -11.69
N ILE A 530 -21.48 28.02 -10.91
CA ILE A 530 -21.41 28.01 -9.45
C ILE A 530 -20.84 26.70 -8.88
N GLY A 531 -20.21 25.87 -9.73
CA GLY A 531 -19.62 24.60 -9.34
C GLY A 531 -20.61 23.50 -8.95
N GLN A 532 -21.83 23.54 -9.49
CA GLN A 532 -22.92 22.58 -9.22
C GLN A 532 -23.36 21.85 -10.50
N GLY A 533 -24.51 21.17 -10.44
CA GLY A 533 -24.99 20.28 -11.51
C GLY A 533 -24.22 18.97 -11.44
N ASN A 534 -23.74 18.49 -12.58
CA ASN A 534 -22.93 17.29 -12.69
C ASN A 534 -21.40 17.52 -12.75
N LEU A 535 -20.92 18.78 -12.63
CA LEU A 535 -19.50 19.08 -12.49
C LEU A 535 -18.94 18.45 -11.20
N ARG A 536 -17.90 17.61 -11.34
CA ARG A 536 -17.29 16.88 -10.22
C ARG A 536 -15.78 16.96 -10.29
N VAL A 537 -15.12 17.13 -9.15
CA VAL A 537 -13.66 17.17 -9.03
C VAL A 537 -13.18 16.57 -7.73
N THR A 538 -11.89 16.28 -7.65
CA THR A 538 -11.20 15.92 -6.41
C THR A 538 -10.67 17.17 -5.69
N VAL A 539 -10.28 17.02 -4.42
CA VAL A 539 -9.67 18.10 -3.64
C VAL A 539 -8.32 18.48 -4.23
N LEU A 540 -7.52 17.49 -4.67
CA LEU A 540 -6.24 17.74 -5.31
C LEU A 540 -6.39 18.53 -6.62
N GLN A 541 -7.37 18.19 -7.46
CA GLN A 541 -7.66 18.94 -8.70
C GLN A 541 -7.98 20.40 -8.40
N THR A 542 -8.81 20.65 -7.39
CA THR A 542 -9.17 22.02 -6.98
C THR A 542 -7.94 22.80 -6.50
N ALA A 543 -7.14 22.20 -5.62
CA ALA A 543 -5.92 22.83 -5.10
C ALA A 543 -4.91 23.14 -6.23
N ASN A 544 -4.73 22.22 -7.17
CA ASN A 544 -3.82 22.40 -8.29
C ASN A 544 -4.28 23.51 -9.25
N ALA A 545 -5.57 23.51 -9.59
CA ALA A 545 -6.14 24.53 -10.48
C ALA A 545 -5.98 25.95 -9.92
N LEU A 546 -6.24 26.15 -8.63
CA LEU A 546 -6.03 27.44 -7.97
C LEU A 546 -4.55 27.81 -7.87
N SER A 547 -3.67 26.82 -7.66
CA SER A 547 -2.22 27.03 -7.64
C SER A 547 -1.70 27.51 -9.01
N ALA A 548 -2.28 27.05 -10.12
CA ALA A 548 -1.94 27.54 -11.46
C ALA A 548 -2.24 29.05 -11.63
N ILE A 549 -3.32 29.55 -11.04
CA ILE A 549 -3.63 30.99 -11.02
C ILE A 549 -2.56 31.74 -10.20
N SER A 550 -2.20 31.21 -9.03
CA SER A 550 -1.12 31.78 -8.19
C SER A 550 0.23 31.78 -8.90
N ARG A 551 0.51 30.80 -9.75
CA ARG A 551 1.72 30.70 -10.60
C ARG A 551 1.72 31.56 -11.86
N GLY A 552 0.67 32.34 -12.12
CA GLY A 552 0.62 33.23 -13.28
C GLY A 552 0.12 32.53 -14.53
N GLY A 553 -0.77 31.55 -14.37
CA GLY A 553 -1.33 30.78 -15.47
C GLY A 553 -0.38 29.68 -15.94
N ILE A 554 0.55 29.23 -15.10
CA ILE A 554 1.40 28.07 -15.38
C ILE A 554 0.78 26.86 -14.70
N TYR A 555 0.29 25.92 -15.50
CA TYR A 555 -0.13 24.62 -15.01
C TYR A 555 1.10 23.76 -14.74
N LYS A 556 1.10 23.06 -13.61
CA LYS A 556 2.07 22.03 -13.26
C LYS A 556 1.30 20.85 -12.69
N GLN A 557 1.72 19.62 -12.99
CA GLN A 557 1.21 18.46 -12.26
C GLN A 557 1.73 18.46 -10.81
N PRO A 558 0.93 18.06 -9.82
CA PRO A 558 1.37 17.94 -8.43
C PRO A 558 2.42 16.84 -8.26
N ARG A 559 3.44 17.11 -7.45
CA ARG A 559 4.54 16.20 -7.18
C ARG A 559 4.40 15.63 -5.77
N LEU A 560 4.32 14.30 -5.65
CA LEU A 560 4.30 13.58 -4.37
C LEU A 560 5.67 12.99 -4.00
N ILE A 561 6.49 12.69 -5.00
CA ILE A 561 7.75 11.97 -4.86
C ILE A 561 8.88 12.94 -5.12
N ASP A 562 9.77 13.08 -4.14
CA ASP A 562 10.95 13.90 -4.26
C ASP A 562 12.07 13.09 -4.91
N ALA A 563 12.10 13.12 -6.24
CA ALA A 563 13.13 12.50 -7.05
C ALA A 563 14.15 13.54 -7.52
N ALA A 564 14.82 14.18 -6.55
CA ALA A 564 15.89 15.14 -6.84
C ALA A 564 16.95 14.50 -7.76
N GLY A 565 17.07 15.03 -8.99
CA GLY A 565 18.10 14.64 -9.96
C GLY A 565 17.67 13.66 -11.05
N ASP A 566 16.44 13.16 -11.04
CA ASP A 566 15.95 12.24 -12.06
C ASP A 566 15.19 13.00 -13.17
N SER A 567 15.79 13.14 -14.35
CA SER A 567 15.24 13.92 -15.47
C SER A 567 13.91 13.38 -16.00
N ILE A 568 13.55 12.14 -15.65
CA ILE A 568 12.29 11.47 -16.02
C ILE A 568 11.13 11.87 -15.09
N ASN A 569 11.44 12.39 -13.89
CA ASN A 569 10.45 12.76 -12.86
C ASN A 569 10.07 14.24 -12.90
N GLN A 570 9.97 14.83 -14.10
CA GLN A 570 9.47 16.18 -14.24
C GLN A 570 7.96 16.14 -14.48
N PRO A 571 7.15 16.63 -13.53
CA PRO A 571 5.71 16.76 -13.73
C PRO A 571 5.46 17.63 -14.96
N GLU A 572 4.41 17.30 -15.72
CA GLU A 572 4.05 18.11 -16.89
C GLU A 572 3.84 19.58 -16.50
N GLU A 573 4.47 20.49 -17.23
CA GLU A 573 4.37 21.93 -17.04
C GLU A 573 4.08 22.61 -18.38
N HIS A 574 3.04 23.43 -18.42
CA HIS A 574 2.71 24.21 -19.59
C HIS A 574 2.01 25.53 -19.24
N SER A 575 2.19 26.54 -20.08
CA SER A 575 1.48 27.81 -19.95
C SER A 575 0.03 27.66 -20.43
N LEU A 576 -0.90 28.17 -19.64
CA LEU A 576 -2.32 28.25 -19.99
C LEU A 576 -2.63 29.40 -20.96
N GLY A 577 -1.65 30.29 -21.20
CA GLY A 577 -1.78 31.43 -22.10
C GLY A 577 -2.68 32.55 -21.56
N LEU A 578 -2.77 32.70 -20.23
CA LEU A 578 -3.63 33.70 -19.60
C LEU A 578 -3.08 35.12 -19.79
N SER A 579 -3.94 36.06 -20.15
CA SER A 579 -3.55 37.46 -20.21
C SER A 579 -3.25 38.02 -18.82
N ARG A 580 -2.31 38.98 -18.74
CA ARG A 580 -1.98 39.68 -17.49
C ARG A 580 -3.23 40.32 -16.87
N ARG A 581 -4.08 40.93 -17.70
CA ARG A 581 -5.34 41.56 -17.28
C ARG A 581 -6.29 40.57 -16.62
N THR A 582 -6.43 39.36 -17.16
CA THR A 582 -7.23 38.29 -16.54
C THR A 582 -6.67 37.87 -15.20
N LEU A 583 -5.37 37.60 -15.14
CA LEU A 583 -4.69 37.21 -13.90
C LEU A 583 -4.86 38.26 -12.80
N ASP A 584 -4.62 39.53 -13.13
CA ASP A 584 -4.75 40.64 -12.18
C ASP A 584 -6.20 40.74 -11.65
N THR A 585 -7.20 40.65 -12.54
CA THR A 585 -8.62 40.71 -12.15
C THR A 585 -9.03 39.56 -11.22
N VAL A 586 -8.61 38.33 -11.56
CA VAL A 586 -8.98 37.13 -10.79
C VAL A 586 -8.27 37.10 -9.45
N ARG A 587 -6.98 37.42 -9.41
CA ARG A 587 -6.16 37.45 -8.18
C ARG A 587 -6.61 38.54 -7.23
N ASP A 588 -6.90 39.74 -7.73
CA ASP A 588 -7.46 40.83 -6.92
C ASP A 588 -8.81 40.41 -6.32
N GLY A 589 -9.68 39.79 -7.11
CA GLY A 589 -10.93 39.21 -6.60
C GLY A 589 -10.71 38.17 -5.51
N MET A 590 -9.77 37.24 -5.68
CA MET A 590 -9.42 36.22 -4.68
C MET A 590 -8.78 36.83 -3.42
N TRP A 591 -7.93 37.84 -3.57
CA TRP A 591 -7.33 38.57 -2.45
C TRP A 591 -8.41 39.30 -1.65
N ALA A 592 -9.34 39.97 -2.34
CA ALA A 592 -10.44 40.70 -1.73
C ALA A 592 -11.41 39.81 -0.93
N VAL A 593 -11.54 38.53 -1.30
CA VAL A 593 -12.35 37.56 -0.52
C VAL A 593 -11.89 37.48 0.94
N ALA A 594 -10.58 37.57 1.20
CA ALA A 594 -9.98 37.37 2.52
C ALA A 594 -9.47 38.66 3.17
N ASN A 595 -9.30 39.75 2.41
CA ASN A 595 -8.62 40.96 2.89
C ASN A 595 -9.50 42.22 2.85
N GLU A 596 -10.68 42.18 2.22
CA GLU A 596 -11.56 43.34 2.12
C GLU A 596 -12.93 43.11 2.77
N ASN A 597 -13.51 44.18 3.30
CA ASN A 597 -14.82 44.16 3.95
C ASN A 597 -15.93 43.58 3.04
N GLY A 598 -16.75 42.67 3.53
CA GLY A 598 -17.78 42.04 2.70
C GLY A 598 -17.27 40.95 1.75
N GLY A 599 -15.97 40.62 1.80
CA GLY A 599 -15.44 39.31 1.44
C GLY A 599 -16.07 38.20 2.29
N THR A 600 -16.00 36.96 1.81
CA THR A 600 -16.68 35.82 2.45
C THR A 600 -15.84 35.02 3.44
N ALA A 601 -14.52 35.27 3.50
CA ALA A 601 -13.59 34.67 4.46
C ALA A 601 -13.10 35.76 5.42
#